data_AF-A0AA47ICQ5-F1
#
_entry.id   AF-A0AA47ICQ5-F1
#
_cell.length_a   1.000
_cell.length_b   1.000
_cell.length_c   1.000
_cell.angle_alpha   90.00
_cell.angle_beta   90.00
_cell.angle_gamma   90.00
#
_symmetry.space_group_name_H-M   'P 1'
#
loop_
_entity.id
_entity.type
_entity.pdbx_description
1 polymer ?
#
loop_
_entity_poly.entity_id
_entity_poly.type
_entity_poly.pdbx_seq_one_letter_code
_entity_poly.pdbx_strand_id
1 'polypeptide(L)'
;MPRLKLTDTERLILANQYEILAALKSDDSYSRIAEELRDGHEWLYQEHFDYLSPNLHEEDAEFVVTILGIYSDLRDSYEQLADKSGIEPHQVQFPGFDGNNEGELLAFARALRKSDRFIDTLPEHGKNSHMPTRDIYGRMIAKWDELGKPHFPLSKEQIAELLAARTHPSNR
;
A
#
# COMPACT_ATOMS: atom_id res chain seq x y z
N MET A 1 19.00 5.15 6.64
CA MET A 1 17.85 6.00 6.29
C MET A 1 18.31 7.46 6.25
N PRO A 2 17.69 8.34 5.46
CA PRO A 2 18.01 9.75 5.49
C PRO A 2 17.76 10.31 6.91
N ARG A 3 18.75 11.01 7.47
CA ARG A 3 18.61 11.67 8.77
C ARG A 3 17.71 12.89 8.62
N LEU A 4 16.79 13.09 9.54
CA LEU A 4 15.93 14.26 9.54
C LEU A 4 16.78 15.53 9.72
N LYS A 5 16.48 16.58 8.98
CA LYS A 5 17.12 17.88 9.20
C LYS A 5 16.10 18.80 9.84
N LEU A 6 16.29 19.04 11.13
CA LEU A 6 15.43 19.89 11.94
C LEU A 6 16.03 21.29 12.03
N THR A 7 15.20 22.29 11.77
CA THR A 7 15.45 23.68 12.12
C THR A 7 15.39 23.88 13.64
N ASP A 8 15.96 24.98 14.14
CA ASP A 8 15.91 25.33 15.57
C ASP A 8 14.47 25.47 16.07
N THR A 9 13.58 26.00 15.23
CA THR A 9 12.15 26.08 15.53
C THR A 9 11.52 24.70 15.67
N GLU A 10 11.81 23.75 14.78
CA GLU A 10 11.29 22.39 14.88
C GLU A 10 11.86 21.65 16.11
N ARG A 11 13.15 21.82 16.41
CA ARG A 11 13.75 21.26 17.63
C ARG A 11 13.06 21.79 18.89
N LEU A 12 12.79 23.09 18.95
CA LEU A 12 12.08 23.70 20.07
C LEU A 12 10.65 23.16 20.21
N ILE A 13 9.92 23.05 19.10
CA ILE A 13 8.55 22.48 19.09
C ILE A 13 8.57 21.04 19.59
N LEU A 14 9.46 20.20 19.07
CA LEU A 14 9.57 18.80 19.47
C LEU A 14 10.00 18.65 20.93
N ALA A 15 10.96 19.45 21.40
CA ALA A 15 11.36 19.44 22.80
C ALA A 15 10.18 19.75 23.73
N ASN A 16 9.37 20.76 23.39
CA ASN A 16 8.17 21.08 24.16
C ASN A 16 7.15 19.94 24.13
N GLN A 17 6.98 19.25 23.00
CA GLN A 17 6.09 18.08 22.90
C GLN A 17 6.56 16.91 23.75
N TYR A 18 7.86 16.59 23.74
CA TYR A 18 8.43 15.53 24.55
C TYR A 18 8.36 15.85 26.05
N GLU A 19 8.54 17.11 26.45
CA GLU A 19 8.34 17.54 27.84
C GLU A 19 6.87 17.38 28.29
N ILE A 20 5.91 17.70 27.43
CA ILE A 20 4.48 17.43 27.69
C ILE A 20 4.23 15.92 27.81
N LEU A 21 4.79 15.11 26.92
CA LEU A 21 4.64 13.64 26.96
C LEU A 21 5.23 13.05 28.25
N ALA A 22 6.38 13.53 28.70
CA ALA A 22 6.98 13.13 29.97
C ALA A 22 6.02 13.38 31.14
N ALA A 23 5.41 14.56 31.19
CA ALA A 23 4.44 14.92 32.22
C ALA A 23 3.14 14.09 32.15
N LEU A 24 2.72 13.67 30.96
CA LEU A 24 1.49 12.88 30.76
C LEU A 24 1.67 11.38 31.00
N LYS A 25 2.85 10.83 30.68
CA LYS A 25 3.13 9.39 30.71
C LYS A 25 3.96 8.96 31.93
N SER A 26 4.50 9.92 32.69
CA SER A 26 5.43 9.65 33.80
C SER A 26 6.61 8.78 33.37
N ASP A 27 7.15 9.07 32.19
CA ASP A 27 8.27 8.36 31.58
C ASP A 27 9.41 9.34 31.31
N ASP A 28 10.49 9.17 32.08
CA ASP A 28 11.66 10.06 32.07
C ASP A 28 12.45 9.99 30.75
N SER A 29 12.23 8.96 29.92
CA SER A 29 12.86 8.88 28.60
C SER A 29 12.47 10.07 27.73
N TYR A 30 11.22 10.53 27.80
CA TYR A 30 10.78 11.69 27.04
C TYR A 30 11.42 13.01 27.51
N SER A 31 11.64 13.19 28.82
CA SER A 31 12.36 14.35 29.36
C SER A 31 13.78 14.43 28.81
N ARG A 32 14.46 13.28 28.73
CA ARG A 32 15.80 13.19 28.15
C ARG A 32 15.82 13.55 26.67
N ILE A 33 14.85 13.07 25.88
CA ILE A 33 14.74 13.44 24.46
C ILE A 33 14.54 14.95 24.30
N ALA A 34 13.70 15.57 25.15
CA ALA A 34 13.48 17.01 25.14
C ALA A 34 14.76 17.82 25.41
N GLU A 35 15.59 17.38 26.35
CA GLU A 35 16.90 17.96 26.64
C GLU A 35 17.85 17.80 25.44
N GLU A 36 17.97 16.60 24.88
CA GLU A 36 18.81 16.32 23.71
C GLU A 36 18.46 17.24 22.51
N LEU A 37 17.17 17.51 22.28
CA LEU A 37 16.69 18.42 21.24
C LEU A 37 17.05 19.90 21.51
N ARG A 38 16.85 20.36 22.76
CA ARG A 38 17.18 21.74 23.18
C ARG A 38 18.66 22.03 23.09
N ASP A 39 19.47 21.10 23.59
CA ASP A 39 20.93 21.26 23.67
C ASP A 39 21.62 21.02 22.32
N GLY A 40 20.87 20.52 21.33
CA GLY A 40 21.38 20.32 19.98
C GLY A 40 22.27 19.10 19.83
N HIS A 41 22.04 18.06 20.63
CA HIS A 41 22.73 16.78 20.53
C HIS A 41 22.23 15.95 19.34
N GLU A 42 22.49 16.43 18.10
CA GLU A 42 21.97 15.82 16.86
C GLU A 42 22.25 14.32 16.75
N TRP A 43 23.43 13.87 17.17
CA TRP A 43 23.74 12.44 17.13
C TRP A 43 22.81 11.61 18.02
N LEU A 44 22.42 12.12 19.20
CA LEU A 44 21.54 11.43 20.14
C LEU A 44 20.08 11.48 19.70
N TYR A 45 19.56 12.68 19.43
CA TYR A 45 18.12 12.79 19.20
C TYR A 45 17.66 12.14 17.88
N GLN A 46 18.56 11.95 16.92
CA GLN A 46 18.26 11.30 15.64
C GLN A 46 17.90 9.83 15.79
N GLU A 47 18.45 9.13 16.79
CA GLU A 47 18.15 7.72 17.04
C GLU A 47 16.66 7.51 17.38
N HIS A 48 16.00 8.54 17.92
CA HIS A 48 14.57 8.49 18.23
C HIS A 48 13.68 8.70 17.01
N PHE A 49 14.21 8.87 15.80
CA PHE A 49 13.40 9.04 14.58
C PHE A 49 13.50 7.86 13.61
N ASP A 50 14.25 6.81 13.96
CA ASP A 50 14.48 5.62 13.13
C ASP A 50 13.21 4.75 12.92
N TYR A 51 12.10 5.06 13.60
CA TYR A 51 10.81 4.40 13.39
C TYR A 51 9.99 4.97 12.21
N LEU A 52 10.43 6.06 11.59
CA LEU A 52 9.73 6.62 10.43
C LEU A 52 10.08 5.82 9.18
N SER A 53 9.10 5.10 8.66
CA SER A 53 9.19 4.55 7.31
C SER A 53 9.31 5.69 6.28
N PRO A 54 10.05 5.50 5.18
CA PRO A 54 10.02 6.43 4.06
C PRO A 54 8.57 6.57 3.56
N ASN A 55 8.25 7.75 3.04
CA ASN A 55 6.97 7.95 2.36
C ASN A 55 6.91 7.03 1.13
N LEU A 56 5.79 6.33 0.96
CA LEU A 56 5.52 5.59 -0.27
C LEU A 56 5.46 6.57 -1.44
N HIS A 57 6.10 6.22 -2.55
CA HIS A 57 6.02 7.01 -3.77
C HIS A 57 4.57 7.10 -4.27
N GLU A 58 4.17 8.26 -4.78
CA GLU A 58 2.80 8.49 -5.27
C GLU A 58 2.42 7.49 -6.38
N GLU A 59 3.34 7.20 -7.28
CA GLU A 59 3.17 6.20 -8.35
C GLU A 59 2.89 4.79 -7.79
N ASP A 60 3.53 4.40 -6.69
CA ASP A 60 3.30 3.11 -6.04
C ASP A 60 1.93 3.08 -5.35
N ALA A 61 1.53 4.19 -4.72
CA ALA A 61 0.21 4.31 -4.11
C ALA A 61 -0.91 4.24 -5.16
N GLU A 62 -0.77 4.98 -6.26
CA GLU A 62 -1.70 4.96 -7.39
C GLU A 62 -1.76 3.57 -8.03
N PHE A 63 -0.61 2.92 -8.22
CA PHE A 63 -0.53 1.57 -8.75
C PHE A 63 -1.33 0.58 -7.89
N VAL A 64 -1.14 0.60 -6.57
CA VAL A 64 -1.86 -0.28 -5.63
C VAL A 64 -3.37 0.00 -5.65
N VAL A 65 -3.77 1.27 -5.59
CA VAL A 65 -5.20 1.64 -5.61
C VAL A 65 -5.86 1.23 -6.92
N THR A 66 -5.19 1.46 -8.05
CA THR A 66 -5.71 1.12 -9.39
C THR A 66 -5.91 -0.37 -9.53
N ILE A 67 -4.91 -1.20 -9.18
CA ILE A 67 -5.06 -2.65 -9.34
C ILE A 67 -6.11 -3.23 -8.39
N LEU A 68 -6.23 -2.70 -7.17
CA LEU A 68 -7.29 -3.12 -6.25
C LEU A 68 -8.67 -2.72 -6.76
N GLY A 69 -8.81 -1.57 -7.40
CA GLY A 69 -10.02 -1.15 -8.10
C GLY A 69 -10.40 -2.12 -9.22
N ILE A 70 -9.46 -2.44 -10.10
CA ILE A 70 -9.68 -3.42 -11.17
C ILE A 70 -10.14 -4.76 -10.60
N TYR A 71 -9.50 -5.28 -9.55
CA TYR A 71 -9.90 -6.55 -8.94
C TYR A 71 -11.24 -6.48 -8.19
N SER A 72 -11.61 -5.33 -7.63
CA SER A 72 -12.96 -5.14 -7.08
C SER A 72 -14.00 -5.24 -8.17
N ASP A 73 -13.81 -4.50 -9.27
CA ASP A 73 -14.73 -4.50 -10.41
C ASP A 73 -14.80 -5.89 -11.06
N LEU A 74 -13.68 -6.61 -11.18
CA LEU A 74 -13.65 -7.99 -11.67
C LEU A 74 -14.48 -8.94 -10.79
N ARG A 75 -14.30 -8.89 -9.47
CA ARG A 75 -15.07 -9.73 -8.52
C ARG A 75 -16.57 -9.43 -8.65
N ASP A 76 -16.95 -8.16 -8.51
CA ASP A 76 -18.35 -7.75 -8.45
C ASP A 76 -19.08 -8.03 -9.77
N SER A 77 -18.40 -7.81 -10.90
CA SER A 77 -18.94 -8.12 -12.22
C SER A 77 -19.09 -9.62 -12.43
N TYR A 78 -18.09 -10.41 -12.02
CA TYR A 78 -18.15 -11.88 -12.10
C TYR A 78 -19.29 -12.47 -11.27
N GLU A 79 -19.61 -11.88 -10.12
CA GLU A 79 -20.75 -12.31 -9.30
C GLU A 79 -22.08 -12.16 -10.04
N GLN A 80 -22.23 -11.10 -10.84
CA GLN A 80 -23.45 -10.78 -11.58
C GLN A 80 -23.57 -11.44 -12.96
N LEU A 81 -22.50 -12.08 -13.46
CA LEU A 81 -22.58 -12.82 -14.72
C LEU A 81 -23.59 -13.96 -14.65
N ALA A 82 -24.52 -13.99 -15.62
CA ALA A 82 -25.43 -15.11 -15.82
C ALA A 82 -24.70 -16.37 -16.30
N ASP A 83 -23.66 -16.20 -17.14
CA ASP A 83 -22.80 -17.27 -17.62
C ASP A 83 -21.34 -17.01 -17.24
N LYS A 84 -20.81 -17.87 -16.35
CA LYS A 84 -19.45 -17.80 -15.81
C LYS A 84 -18.49 -18.79 -16.48
N SER A 85 -18.95 -19.51 -17.50
CA SER A 85 -18.13 -20.52 -18.19
C SER A 85 -16.83 -19.91 -18.72
N GLY A 86 -15.71 -20.61 -18.48
CA GLY A 86 -14.37 -20.19 -18.90
C GLY A 86 -13.68 -19.18 -17.97
N ILE A 87 -14.31 -18.77 -16.87
CA ILE A 87 -13.71 -17.93 -15.83
C ILE A 87 -13.84 -18.64 -14.48
N GLU A 88 -12.71 -18.99 -13.88
CA GLU A 88 -12.68 -19.61 -12.57
C GLU A 88 -12.74 -18.55 -11.46
N PRO A 89 -13.46 -18.79 -10.34
CA PRO A 89 -13.61 -17.81 -9.25
C PRO A 89 -12.28 -17.28 -8.70
N HIS A 90 -11.23 -18.11 -8.65
CA HIS A 90 -9.93 -17.70 -8.15
C HIS A 90 -9.20 -16.73 -9.10
N GLN A 91 -9.59 -16.64 -10.37
CA GLN A 91 -8.96 -15.76 -11.35
C GLN A 91 -9.34 -14.29 -11.13
N VAL A 92 -10.56 -14.03 -10.65
CA VAL A 92 -11.07 -12.69 -10.36
C VAL A 92 -10.78 -12.23 -8.93
N GLN A 93 -10.16 -13.07 -8.11
CA GLN A 93 -9.70 -12.69 -6.77
C GLN A 93 -8.30 -12.07 -6.85
N PHE A 94 -8.09 -11.01 -6.06
CA PHE A 94 -6.79 -10.36 -5.95
C PHE A 94 -5.72 -11.37 -5.46
N PRO A 95 -4.60 -11.57 -6.18
CA PRO A 95 -3.58 -12.55 -5.80
C PRO A 95 -2.70 -12.10 -4.64
N GLY A 96 -2.57 -10.79 -4.40
CA GLY A 96 -1.68 -10.23 -3.39
C GLY A 96 -0.46 -9.54 -3.95
N PHE A 97 0.46 -9.13 -3.07
CA PHE A 97 1.79 -8.63 -3.43
C PHE A 97 2.85 -9.56 -2.84
N ASP A 98 4.04 -9.59 -3.42
CA ASP A 98 5.13 -10.42 -2.93
C ASP A 98 5.69 -9.86 -1.61
N GLY A 99 5.57 -10.62 -0.54
CA GLY A 99 6.11 -10.20 0.76
C GLY A 99 7.63 -9.97 0.77
N ASN A 100 8.38 -10.60 -0.14
CA ASN A 100 9.84 -10.50 -0.18
C ASN A 100 10.34 -9.36 -1.09
N ASN A 101 9.67 -9.10 -2.21
CA ASN A 101 10.12 -8.15 -3.22
C ASN A 101 9.25 -6.88 -3.31
N GLU A 102 8.02 -6.93 -2.79
CA GLU A 102 6.99 -5.89 -2.92
C GLU A 102 6.43 -5.50 -1.54
N GLY A 103 7.29 -5.56 -0.51
CA GLY A 103 6.89 -5.39 0.90
C GLY A 103 6.17 -4.07 1.20
N GLU A 104 6.60 -2.97 0.57
CA GLU A 104 5.94 -1.66 0.73
C GLU A 104 4.54 -1.62 0.11
N LEU A 105 4.36 -2.23 -1.07
CA LEU A 105 3.04 -2.34 -1.72
C LEU A 105 2.10 -3.21 -0.87
N LEU A 106 2.61 -4.32 -0.33
CA LEU A 106 1.86 -5.18 0.58
C LEU A 106 1.48 -4.44 1.88
N ALA A 107 2.41 -3.68 2.46
CA ALA A 107 2.17 -2.89 3.66
C ALA A 107 1.10 -1.82 3.41
N PHE A 108 1.14 -1.16 2.25
CA PHE A 108 0.14 -0.16 1.88
C PHE A 108 -1.23 -0.78 1.62
N ALA A 109 -1.30 -1.93 0.94
CA ALA A 109 -2.55 -2.68 0.79
C ALA A 109 -3.15 -3.04 2.16
N ARG A 110 -2.34 -3.50 3.12
CA ARG A 110 -2.78 -3.73 4.51
C ARG A 110 -3.29 -2.46 5.18
N ALA A 111 -2.62 -1.32 4.99
CA ALA A 111 -3.04 -0.04 5.53
C ALA A 111 -4.40 0.40 4.96
N LEU A 112 -4.61 0.26 3.64
CA LEU A 112 -5.90 0.50 3.00
C LEU A 112 -7.01 -0.35 3.62
N ARG A 113 -6.75 -1.64 3.83
CA ARG A 113 -7.72 -2.55 4.47
C ARG A 113 -8.06 -2.14 5.91
N LYS A 114 -7.06 -1.74 6.69
CA LYS A 114 -7.24 -1.22 8.07
C LYS A 114 -8.01 0.11 8.11
N SER A 115 -8.01 0.86 7.01
CA SER A 115 -8.79 2.09 6.84
C SER A 115 -10.15 1.84 6.15
N ASP A 116 -10.68 0.62 6.25
CA ASP A 116 -11.98 0.21 5.69
C ASP A 116 -12.10 0.40 4.16
N ARG A 117 -10.98 0.36 3.43
CA ARG A 117 -10.97 0.39 1.96
C ARG A 117 -10.76 -1.00 1.37
N PHE A 118 -11.40 -1.26 0.23
CA PHE A 118 -11.29 -2.52 -0.52
C PHE A 118 -11.55 -3.77 0.33
N ILE A 119 -12.51 -3.69 1.27
CA ILE A 119 -12.72 -4.70 2.31
C ILE A 119 -13.05 -6.09 1.77
N ASP A 120 -13.77 -6.13 0.65
CA ASP A 120 -14.18 -7.36 -0.01
C ASP A 120 -13.10 -7.90 -0.97
N THR A 121 -12.10 -7.07 -1.31
CA THR A 121 -11.02 -7.42 -2.27
C THR A 121 -9.76 -7.85 -1.53
N LEU A 122 -9.49 -7.24 -0.36
CA LEU A 122 -8.33 -7.51 0.48
C LEU A 122 -8.72 -8.34 1.71
N PRO A 123 -8.01 -9.45 2.00
CA PRO A 123 -8.13 -10.10 3.29
C PRO A 123 -7.53 -9.22 4.39
N GLU A 124 -7.96 -9.44 5.64
CA GLU A 124 -7.61 -8.62 6.81
C GLU A 124 -6.10 -8.37 6.99
N HIS A 125 -5.27 -9.38 6.68
CA HIS A 125 -3.81 -9.30 6.81
C HIS A 125 -3.08 -9.05 5.49
N GLY A 126 -3.80 -8.62 4.44
CA GLY A 126 -3.27 -8.63 3.08
C GLY A 126 -2.96 -10.05 2.58
N LYS A 127 -2.56 -10.16 1.32
CA LYS A 127 -2.29 -11.46 0.70
C LYS A 127 -0.87 -11.47 0.17
N ASN A 128 -0.08 -12.45 0.58
CA ASN A 128 1.24 -12.69 0.01
C ASN A 128 1.06 -13.52 -1.26
N SER A 129 1.46 -12.98 -2.41
CA SER A 129 1.40 -13.69 -3.68
C SER A 129 2.47 -14.78 -3.80
N HIS A 130 3.53 -14.73 -2.97
CA HIS A 130 4.71 -15.58 -3.04
C HIS A 130 5.46 -15.53 -4.39
N MET A 131 5.17 -14.51 -5.22
CA MET A 131 5.85 -14.24 -6.49
C MET A 131 5.69 -12.76 -6.86
N PRO A 132 6.67 -12.13 -7.54
CA PRO A 132 6.54 -10.75 -8.01
C PRO A 132 5.30 -10.57 -8.90
N THR A 133 4.55 -9.49 -8.66
CA THR A 133 3.27 -9.22 -9.32
C THR A 133 3.25 -7.92 -10.12
N ARG A 134 4.22 -7.02 -9.90
CA ARG A 134 4.26 -5.69 -10.49
C ARG A 134 4.10 -5.71 -12.02
N ASP A 135 4.85 -6.58 -12.70
CA ASP A 135 4.76 -6.70 -14.16
C ASP A 135 3.41 -7.27 -14.64
N ILE A 136 2.82 -8.17 -13.86
CA ILE A 136 1.51 -8.78 -14.17
C ILE A 136 0.43 -7.70 -14.09
N TYR A 137 0.42 -6.94 -12.99
CA TYR A 137 -0.52 -5.87 -12.76
C TYR A 137 -0.31 -4.69 -13.72
N GLY A 138 0.94 -4.36 -14.07
CA GLY A 138 1.24 -3.37 -15.09
C GLY A 138 0.59 -3.70 -16.44
N ARG A 139 0.63 -4.98 -16.86
CA ARG A 139 -0.08 -5.41 -18.09
C ARG A 139 -1.60 -5.33 -17.95
N MET A 140 -2.15 -5.66 -16.78
CA MET A 140 -3.59 -5.54 -16.54
C MET A 140 -4.05 -4.07 -16.58
N ILE A 141 -3.29 -3.17 -15.96
CA ILE A 141 -3.58 -1.72 -15.96
C ILE A 141 -3.49 -1.17 -17.39
N ALA A 142 -2.44 -1.51 -18.14
CA ALA A 142 -2.33 -1.11 -19.54
C ALA A 142 -3.52 -1.60 -20.39
N LYS A 143 -3.95 -2.85 -20.18
CA LYS A 143 -5.12 -3.39 -20.88
C LYS A 143 -6.42 -2.72 -20.45
N TRP A 144 -6.56 -2.39 -19.18
CA TRP A 144 -7.69 -1.63 -18.64
C TRP A 144 -7.76 -0.22 -19.24
N ASP A 145 -6.61 0.45 -19.40
CA ASP A 145 -6.50 1.74 -20.08
C ASP A 145 -6.89 1.65 -21.56
N GLU A 146 -6.41 0.61 -22.28
CA GLU A 146 -6.76 0.35 -23.68
C GLU A 146 -8.28 0.15 -23.88
N LEU A 147 -8.96 -0.47 -22.90
CA LEU A 147 -10.41 -0.67 -22.90
C LEU A 147 -11.19 0.60 -22.55
N GLY A 148 -10.51 1.73 -22.33
CA GLY A 148 -11.13 3.01 -21.97
C GLY A 148 -11.48 3.13 -20.49
N LYS A 149 -10.73 2.44 -19.62
CA LYS A 149 -10.93 2.43 -18.16
C LYS A 149 -12.36 2.00 -17.77
N PRO A 150 -12.83 0.83 -18.25
CA PRO A 150 -14.17 0.38 -17.93
C PRO A 150 -14.30 0.17 -16.42
N HIS A 151 -15.45 0.53 -15.89
CA HIS A 151 -15.82 0.34 -14.48
C HIS A 151 -16.93 -0.70 -14.37
N PHE A 152 -17.15 -1.19 -13.16
CA PHE A 152 -18.27 -2.06 -12.85
C PHE A 152 -19.61 -1.52 -13.42
N PRO A 153 -20.45 -2.37 -14.06
CA PRO A 153 -20.20 -3.78 -14.37
C PRO A 153 -19.36 -3.98 -15.66
N LEU A 154 -18.41 -4.90 -15.58
CA LEU A 154 -17.62 -5.37 -16.72
C LEU A 154 -18.36 -6.50 -17.47
N SER A 155 -18.29 -6.49 -18.80
CA SER A 155 -18.79 -7.60 -19.61
C SER A 155 -17.92 -8.85 -19.46
N LYS A 156 -18.45 -10.03 -19.83
CA LYS A 156 -17.69 -11.28 -19.81
C LYS A 156 -16.42 -11.19 -20.66
N GLU A 157 -16.52 -10.52 -21.81
CA GLU A 157 -15.41 -10.28 -22.74
C GLU A 157 -14.35 -9.38 -22.09
N GLN A 158 -14.75 -8.28 -21.45
CA GLN A 158 -13.82 -7.39 -20.74
C GLN A 158 -13.09 -8.11 -19.60
N ILE A 159 -13.81 -8.93 -18.82
CA ILE A 159 -13.21 -9.76 -17.76
C ILE A 159 -12.17 -10.71 -18.38
N ALA A 160 -12.52 -11.42 -19.45
CA ALA A 160 -11.62 -12.35 -20.12
C ALA A 160 -10.37 -11.64 -20.67
N GLU A 161 -10.51 -10.45 -21.26
CA GLU A 161 -9.40 -9.66 -21.78
C GLU A 161 -8.44 -9.19 -20.67
N LEU A 162 -8.98 -8.71 -19.54
CA LEU A 162 -8.18 -8.32 -18.38
C LEU A 162 -7.45 -9.50 -17.75
N LEU A 163 -8.13 -10.66 -17.63
CA LEU A 163 -7.50 -11.87 -17.09
C LEU A 163 -6.43 -12.42 -18.04
N ALA A 164 -6.64 -12.34 -19.35
CA ALA A 164 -5.65 -12.75 -20.35
C ALA A 164 -4.37 -11.89 -20.30
N ALA A 165 -4.47 -10.61 -19.90
CA ALA A 165 -3.31 -9.73 -19.72
C ALA A 165 -2.32 -10.21 -18.64
N ARG A 166 -2.78 -11.07 -17.71
CA ARG A 166 -1.92 -11.66 -16.68
C ARG A 166 -0.83 -12.54 -17.26
N THR A 167 -1.14 -13.31 -18.30
CA THR A 167 -0.19 -14.22 -18.95
C THR A 167 0.82 -13.43 -19.75
N HIS A 168 2.10 -13.67 -19.50
CA HIS A 168 3.17 -13.01 -20.27
C HIS A 168 3.04 -13.33 -21.76
N PRO A 169 3.25 -12.37 -22.68
CA PRO A 169 3.09 -12.59 -24.12
C PRO A 169 3.93 -13.74 -24.69
N SER A 170 5.07 -14.06 -24.07
CA SER A 170 5.92 -15.20 -24.46
C SER A 170 5.35 -16.57 -24.10
N ASN A 171 4.32 -16.61 -23.26
CA ASN A 171 3.71 -17.84 -22.72
C ASN A 171 2.26 -17.99 -23.23
N ARG A 172 1.87 -17.22 -24.25
CA ARG A 172 0.58 -17.32 -24.94
C ARG A 172 0.68 -18.22 -26.16
#